data_AF-A0A845B1G6-F1
#
_entry.id   AF-A0A845B1G6-F1
#
_cell.length_a   1.000
_cell.length_b   1.000
_cell.length_c   1.000
_cell.angle_alpha   90.00
_cell.angle_beta   90.00
_cell.angle_gamma   90.00
#
_symmetry.space_group_name_H-M   'P 1'
#
loop_
_entity.id
_entity.type
_entity.pdbx_description
1 polymer ?
#
loop_
_entity_poly.entity_id
_entity_poly.type
_entity_poly.pdbx_seq_one_letter_code
_entity_poly.pdbx_strand_id
1 'polypeptide(L)'
;MNKITTVLFASLSALALAACGSSDDASVEAEADTVEMPANDAMEPVTEVPAADPEANAVEAATAEPTDPVGSEADAAGDAAAAAAAEIQEMTGATPTATRTPPAPTAPN
;
A
#
# COMPACT_ATOMS: atom_id res chain seq x y z
N MET A 1 15.99 19.00 24.52
CA MET A 1 16.12 19.41 23.11
C MET A 1 15.59 18.31 22.18
N ASN A 2 14.27 18.22 22.00
CA ASN A 2 13.59 17.23 21.13
C ASN A 2 12.75 17.89 20.02
N LYS A 3 12.74 19.23 19.97
CA LYS A 3 11.95 20.03 19.02
C LYS A 3 12.54 20.03 17.60
N ILE A 4 13.80 19.65 17.45
CA ILE A 4 14.51 19.60 16.16
C ILE A 4 14.05 18.38 15.35
N THR A 5 13.76 17.26 16.01
CA THR A 5 13.34 16.00 15.37
C THR A 5 11.95 16.11 14.73
N THR A 6 11.02 16.82 15.37
CA THR A 6 9.65 17.01 14.83
C THR A 6 9.64 17.89 13.58
N VAL A 7 10.50 18.93 13.54
CA VAL A 7 10.59 19.83 12.38
C VAL A 7 11.21 19.11 11.17
N LEU A 8 12.19 18.24 11.40
CA LEU A 8 12.85 17.48 10.33
C LEU A 8 11.89 16.50 9.64
N PHE A 9 11.06 15.78 10.42
CA PHE A 9 10.09 14.83 9.88
C PHE A 9 8.99 15.51 9.05
N ALA A 10 8.50 16.68 9.50
CA ALA A 10 7.53 17.49 8.76
C ALA A 10 8.09 18.04 7.44
N SER A 11 9.37 18.43 7.41
CA SER A 11 10.00 18.91 6.18
C SER A 11 10.24 17.82 5.13
N LEU A 12 10.54 16.58 5.56
CA LEU A 12 10.80 15.46 4.66
C LEU A 12 9.51 14.98 3.96
N SER A 13 8.39 15.05 4.66
CA SER A 13 7.07 14.69 4.13
C SER A 13 6.60 15.70 3.07
N ALA A 14 6.81 17.00 3.27
CA ALA A 14 6.50 18.01 2.26
C ALA A 14 7.31 17.83 0.95
N LEU A 15 8.58 17.43 1.06
CA LEU A 15 9.45 17.22 -0.11
C LEU A 15 9.11 15.92 -0.87
N ALA A 16 8.67 14.88 -0.16
CA ALA A 16 8.20 13.63 -0.76
C ALA A 16 6.85 13.80 -1.50
N LEU A 17 5.94 14.63 -1.02
CA LEU A 17 4.69 14.94 -1.73
C LEU A 17 4.95 15.74 -3.03
N ALA A 18 5.91 16.67 -3.02
CA ALA A 18 6.28 17.41 -4.24
C ALA A 18 6.94 16.52 -5.30
N ALA A 19 7.65 15.46 -4.89
CA ALA A 19 8.24 14.48 -5.80
C ALA A 19 7.26 13.38 -6.26
N CYS A 20 6.17 13.15 -5.51
CA CYS A 20 5.18 12.10 -5.80
C CYS A 20 3.85 12.64 -6.39
N GLY A 21 3.74 13.94 -6.67
CA GLY A 21 2.45 14.50 -7.09
C GLY A 21 2.47 15.96 -7.53
N SER A 22 3.37 16.33 -8.44
CA SER A 22 3.07 17.47 -9.33
C SER A 22 2.19 16.94 -10.44
N SER A 23 0.86 16.98 -10.24
CA SER A 23 -0.11 16.81 -11.33
C SER A 23 -0.07 18.06 -12.21
N ASP A 24 1.03 18.21 -12.94
CA ASP A 24 0.98 18.98 -14.17
C ASP A 24 0.02 18.22 -15.10
N ASP A 25 -0.90 18.94 -15.73
CA ASP A 25 -1.96 18.35 -16.56
C ASP A 25 -1.31 17.64 -17.76
N ALA A 26 -0.98 16.36 -17.59
CA ALA A 26 -0.35 15.53 -18.62
C ALA A 26 -1.31 15.19 -19.78
N SER A 27 -2.50 15.79 -19.79
CA SER A 27 -3.56 15.54 -20.77
C SER A 27 -3.38 16.36 -22.05
N VAL A 28 -2.55 17.43 -22.04
CA VAL A 28 -2.44 18.37 -23.16
C VAL A 28 -1.25 18.09 -24.10
N GLU A 29 -0.22 17.36 -23.67
CA GLU A 29 1.01 17.20 -24.46
C GLU A 29 1.10 15.88 -25.26
N ALA A 30 0.09 15.02 -25.17
CA ALA A 30 0.07 13.71 -25.82
C ALA A 30 -1.14 13.58 -26.77
N GLU A 31 -1.21 14.43 -27.78
CA GLU A 31 -1.90 14.06 -29.02
C GLU A 31 -1.09 12.93 -29.65
N ALA A 32 -1.39 11.70 -29.26
CA ALA A 32 -0.83 10.53 -29.92
C ALA A 32 -1.29 10.59 -31.37
N ASP A 33 -0.36 10.83 -32.30
CA ASP A 33 -0.57 10.56 -33.72
C ASP A 33 -1.04 9.12 -33.82
N THR A 34 -2.36 8.94 -33.96
CA THR A 34 -2.93 7.60 -34.09
C THR A 34 -2.33 7.05 -35.36
N VAL A 35 -1.50 6.02 -35.20
CA VAL A 35 -0.92 5.33 -36.33
C VAL A 35 -2.11 4.81 -37.12
N GLU A 36 -2.21 5.23 -38.38
CA GLU A 36 -3.28 4.82 -39.29
C GLU A 36 -3.05 3.38 -39.76
N MET A 37 -2.83 2.49 -38.81
CA MET A 37 -2.85 1.06 -38.98
C MET A 37 -4.32 0.68 -39.08
N PRO A 38 -4.80 0.29 -40.29
CA PRO A 38 -6.17 -0.12 -40.48
C PRO A 38 -6.54 -1.15 -39.40
N ALA A 39 -7.72 -0.99 -38.79
CA ALA A 39 -8.18 -1.92 -37.74
C ALA A 39 -8.14 -3.40 -38.19
N ASN A 40 -8.22 -3.64 -39.51
CA ASN A 40 -8.11 -4.95 -40.13
C ASN A 40 -6.71 -5.57 -39.97
N ASP A 41 -5.65 -4.77 -40.06
CA ASP A 41 -4.26 -5.25 -39.98
C ASP A 41 -3.91 -5.64 -38.53
N ALA A 42 -4.55 -5.01 -37.54
CA ALA A 42 -4.43 -5.39 -36.12
C ALA A 42 -5.24 -6.66 -35.75
N MET A 43 -6.20 -7.07 -36.59
CA MET A 43 -7.04 -8.26 -36.38
C MET A 43 -6.59 -9.47 -37.21
N GLU A 44 -5.45 -9.38 -37.91
CA GLU A 44 -4.92 -10.53 -38.63
C GLU A 44 -4.68 -11.70 -37.67
N PRO A 45 -5.03 -12.93 -38.08
CA PRO A 45 -4.85 -14.08 -37.22
C PRO A 45 -3.36 -14.37 -37.01
N VAL A 46 -2.99 -14.59 -35.74
CA VAL A 46 -1.67 -15.13 -35.38
C VAL A 46 -1.58 -16.54 -35.96
N THR A 47 -0.60 -16.77 -36.84
CA THR A 47 -0.40 -18.07 -37.53
C THR A 47 0.74 -18.89 -36.93
N GLU A 48 1.49 -18.28 -36.02
CA GLU A 48 2.61 -18.85 -35.31
C GLU A 48 2.14 -19.96 -34.37
N VAL A 49 2.75 -21.13 -34.50
CA VAL A 49 2.56 -22.23 -33.56
C VAL A 49 3.32 -21.88 -32.26
N PRO A 50 2.70 -21.99 -31.08
CA PRO A 50 3.41 -21.79 -29.82
C PRO A 50 4.63 -22.72 -29.75
N ALA A 51 5.79 -22.15 -29.42
CA ALA A 51 6.97 -22.95 -29.17
C ALA A 51 6.73 -23.84 -27.94
N ALA A 52 7.09 -25.12 -28.05
CA ALA A 52 7.01 -26.03 -26.93
C ALA A 52 8.06 -25.66 -25.88
N ASP A 53 7.60 -25.29 -24.68
CA ASP A 53 8.44 -25.08 -23.51
C ASP A 53 8.56 -26.40 -22.72
N PRO A 54 9.75 -27.03 -22.67
CA PRO A 54 9.95 -28.29 -21.93
C PRO A 54 9.78 -28.14 -20.42
N GLU A 55 9.83 -26.92 -19.88
CA GLU A 55 9.70 -26.60 -18.45
C GLU A 55 8.29 -26.15 -18.07
N ALA A 56 7.35 -26.06 -19.02
CA ALA A 56 5.97 -25.61 -18.77
C ALA A 56 5.22 -26.42 -17.69
N ASN A 57 5.64 -27.66 -17.43
CA ASN A 57 5.08 -28.53 -16.39
C ASN A 57 6.11 -28.87 -15.30
N ALA A 58 7.22 -28.15 -15.23
CA ALA A 58 8.19 -28.34 -14.18
C ALA A 58 7.55 -27.94 -12.84
N VAL A 59 7.44 -28.92 -11.94
CA VAL A 59 7.05 -28.65 -10.56
C VAL A 59 8.33 -28.33 -9.81
N GLU A 60 8.47 -27.07 -9.41
CA GLU A 60 9.57 -26.66 -8.55
C GLU A 60 9.42 -27.38 -7.21
N ALA A 61 10.41 -28.20 -6.84
CA ALA A 61 10.40 -28.85 -5.53
C ALA A 61 10.52 -27.75 -4.47
N ALA A 62 9.47 -27.57 -3.67
CA ALA A 62 9.44 -26.61 -2.58
C ALA A 62 10.67 -26.85 -1.69
N THR A 63 11.62 -25.94 -1.76
CA THR A 63 12.81 -25.97 -0.92
C THR A 63 12.59 -25.03 0.25
N ALA A 64 12.62 -25.63 1.43
CA ALA A 64 12.53 -25.05 2.78
C ALA A 64 11.13 -24.83 3.36
N GLU A 65 10.96 -25.40 4.56
CA GLU A 65 9.84 -25.20 5.48
C GLU A 65 9.60 -23.71 5.75
N PRO A 66 8.35 -23.30 6.06
CA PRO A 66 8.10 -21.97 6.56
C PRO A 66 8.83 -21.81 7.89
N THR A 67 10.02 -21.21 7.87
CA THR A 67 10.41 -20.38 9.00
C THR A 67 9.31 -19.32 9.07
N ASP A 68 8.63 -19.19 10.19
CA ASP A 68 7.59 -18.18 10.42
C ASP A 68 8.20 -16.99 11.17
N PRO A 69 9.07 -16.17 10.53
CA PRO A 69 9.60 -14.98 11.16
C PRO A 69 8.45 -13.98 11.39
N VAL A 70 7.44 -13.99 10.50
CA VAL A 70 6.28 -13.10 10.53
C VAL A 70 5.52 -13.19 11.85
N GLY A 71 5.30 -14.40 12.37
CA GLY A 71 4.71 -14.60 13.70
C GLY A 71 5.54 -13.95 14.81
N SER A 72 6.85 -14.20 14.82
CA SER A 72 7.76 -13.66 15.84
C SER A 72 7.90 -12.14 15.79
N GLU A 73 7.92 -11.53 14.59
CA GLU A 73 7.94 -10.07 14.44
C GLU A 73 6.58 -9.43 14.81
N ALA A 74 5.47 -10.09 14.50
CA ALA A 74 4.13 -9.61 14.85
C ALA A 74 3.90 -9.62 16.38
N ASP A 75 4.35 -10.67 17.07
CA ASP A 75 4.30 -10.75 18.53
C ASP A 75 5.14 -9.65 19.18
N ALA A 76 6.38 -9.46 18.71
CA ALA A 76 7.27 -8.40 19.21
C ALA A 76 6.70 -6.99 18.97
N ALA A 77 6.05 -6.76 17.82
CA ALA A 77 5.36 -5.51 17.53
C ALA A 77 4.14 -5.28 18.45
N GLY A 78 3.39 -6.35 18.75
CA GLY A 78 2.26 -6.31 19.69
C GLY A 78 2.69 -5.95 21.10
N ASP A 79 3.75 -6.59 21.60
CA ASP A 79 4.32 -6.31 22.93
C ASP A 79 4.83 -4.87 23.05
N ALA A 80 5.51 -4.37 22.01
CA ALA A 80 5.99 -2.99 21.97
C ALA A 80 4.84 -1.97 21.96
N ALA A 81 3.75 -2.25 21.23
CA ALA A 81 2.56 -1.40 21.22
C ALA A 81 1.84 -1.39 22.57
N ALA A 82 1.74 -2.53 23.24
CA ALA A 82 1.15 -2.63 24.58
C ALA A 82 1.97 -1.87 25.62
N ALA A 83 3.30 -1.97 25.58
CA ALA A 83 4.20 -1.23 26.45
C ALA A 83 4.06 0.29 26.25
N ALA A 84 4.05 0.75 25.00
CA ALA A 84 3.86 2.17 24.68
C ALA A 84 2.49 2.69 25.15
N ALA A 85 1.42 1.89 25.01
CA ALA A 85 0.10 2.26 25.49
C ALA A 85 0.03 2.35 27.01
N ALA A 86 0.73 1.48 27.74
CA ALA A 86 0.83 1.53 29.20
C ALA A 86 1.59 2.78 29.67
N GLU A 87 2.70 3.11 29.01
CA GLU A 87 3.52 4.29 29.33
C GLU A 87 2.77 5.61 29.09
N ILE A 88 1.94 5.67 28.03
CA ILE A 88 1.04 6.80 27.77
C ILE A 88 -0.06 6.88 28.85
N GLN A 89 -0.64 5.76 29.27
CA GLN A 89 -1.67 5.74 30.32
C GLN A 89 -1.10 6.19 31.68
N GLU A 90 0.13 5.79 31.99
CA GLU A 90 0.84 6.22 33.19
C GLU A 90 1.17 7.73 33.16
N MET A 91 1.56 8.26 31.99
CA MET A 91 1.77 9.70 31.81
C MET A 91 0.48 10.53 31.81
N THR A 92 -0.67 9.95 31.43
CA THR A 92 -1.92 10.70 31.24
C THR A 92 -2.93 10.54 32.37
N GLY A 93 -2.72 9.62 33.32
CA GLY A 93 -3.54 9.48 34.52
C GLY A 93 -5.04 9.27 34.24
N ALA A 94 -5.41 8.72 33.07
CA ALA A 94 -6.78 8.71 32.61
C ALA A 94 -7.62 7.60 33.25
N THR A 95 -8.46 7.99 34.20
CA THR A 95 -9.60 7.20 34.68
C THR A 95 -10.60 7.03 33.52
N PRO A 96 -11.03 5.80 33.15
CA PRO A 96 -11.96 5.61 32.04
C PRO A 96 -13.37 6.01 32.46
N THR A 97 -13.88 7.13 31.97
CA THR A 97 -15.32 7.40 31.90
C THR A 97 -15.62 8.28 30.71
N ALA A 98 -16.18 7.69 29.66
CA ALA A 98 -17.19 8.32 28.83
C ALA A 98 -17.81 7.27 27.90
N THR A 99 -18.87 6.66 28.41
CA THR A 99 -19.94 6.01 27.67
C THR A 99 -20.31 6.85 26.44
N ARG A 100 -19.97 6.40 25.24
CA ARG A 100 -20.49 6.99 24.00
C ARG A 100 -21.59 6.08 23.45
N THR A 101 -22.80 6.27 23.97
CA THR A 101 -24.03 5.74 23.38
C THR A 101 -24.14 6.26 21.94
N PRO A 102 -24.19 5.39 20.92
CA PRO A 102 -24.44 5.85 19.55
C PRO A 102 -25.89 6.33 19.43
N PRO A 103 -26.17 7.45 18.71
CA PRO A 103 -27.53 7.86 18.42
C PRO A 103 -28.20 6.86 17.46
N ALA A 104 -29.46 6.52 17.72
CA ALA A 104 -30.26 5.62 16.89
C ALA A 104 -30.45 6.20 15.47
N PRO A 105 -30.42 5.37 14.41
CA PRO A 105 -30.61 5.84 13.04
C PRO A 105 -32.08 6.24 12.83
N THR A 106 -32.32 7.50 12.48
CA THR A 106 -33.59 7.97 11.91
C THR A 106 -33.79 7.38 10.51
N ALA A 107 -34.90 6.67 10.31
CA ALA A 107 -35.30 6.11 9.02
C ALA A 107 -35.80 7.20 8.05
N PRO A 108 -35.53 7.09 6.74
CA PRO A 108 -36.08 8.01 5.74
C PRO A 108 -37.57 7.72 5.42
N ASN A 109 -38.31 8.78 5.09
CA ASN A 109 -39.69 8.74 4.57
C ASN A 109 -39.73 8.15 3.16
#